data_AF-A0A950YB81-F1
#
_entry.id   AF-A0A950YB81-F1
#
_cell.length_a   1.000
_cell.length_b   1.000
_cell.length_c   1.000
_cell.angle_alpha   90.00
_cell.angle_beta   90.00
_cell.angle_gamma   90.00
#
_symmetry.space_group_name_H-M   'P 1'
#
loop_
_entity.id
_entity.type
_entity.pdbx_description
1 polymer ?
#
loop_
_entity_poly.entity_id
_entity_poly.type
_entity_poly.pdbx_seq_one_letter_code
_entity_poly.pdbx_strand_id
1 'polypeptide(L)'
;KALREFLSFRAQLASRMQADWLDVIDRLKSAKPYLDVVLTHIDDRFEPGIRDALGADIARSLPSIQARHSTLLVEDPATLWNLGPERYSKLAQKYRELTPDRSHIAIDINVVERYQEVYPTKKQTGVELLELVHEAAASFSHVALYFENSLEKEDLNLLPAAATTAKTTQNGLDEIQVEASEPTRLAWRGPVEIDGKLWPLQNADSVLAPAGKHLLRPAVARVPVTISDFNGDVRSAASSAQSIELSYSSRSRAVAVLGSPVSSVEVDGAPFWKPAPKDNSPSLLLPAGQHVVAFIR
;
A
#
# COMPACT_ATOMS: atom_id res chain seq x y z
N LYS A 1 -28.29 16.92 -30.25
CA LYS A 1 -26.95 17.27 -30.79
C LYS A 1 -26.21 18.27 -29.89
N ALA A 2 -26.73 19.50 -29.71
CA ALA A 2 -26.11 20.52 -28.86
C ALA A 2 -25.84 20.06 -27.41
N LEU A 3 -26.78 19.35 -26.77
CA LEU A 3 -26.57 18.82 -25.41
C LEU A 3 -25.37 17.86 -25.33
N ARG A 4 -25.22 16.94 -26.29
CA ARG A 4 -24.10 15.98 -26.31
C ARG A 4 -22.76 16.68 -26.54
N GLU A 5 -22.74 17.69 -27.40
CA GLU A 5 -21.57 18.55 -27.64
C GLU A 5 -21.18 19.30 -26.37
N PHE A 6 -22.15 19.89 -25.68
CA PHE A 6 -21.92 20.56 -24.39
C PHE A 6 -21.39 19.61 -23.30
N LEU A 7 -21.98 18.42 -23.15
CA LEU A 7 -21.52 17.42 -22.19
C LEU A 7 -20.11 16.90 -22.54
N SER A 8 -19.80 16.73 -23.82
CA SER A 8 -18.44 16.39 -24.28
C SER A 8 -17.43 17.51 -23.97
N PHE A 9 -17.82 18.77 -24.17
CA PHE A 9 -17.00 19.92 -23.81
C PHE A 9 -16.71 19.96 -22.31
N ARG A 10 -17.70 19.69 -21.45
CA ARG A 10 -17.52 19.64 -19.99
C ARG A 10 -16.51 18.57 -19.57
N ALA A 11 -16.65 17.35 -20.07
CA ALA A 11 -15.70 16.27 -19.78
C ALA A 11 -14.27 16.62 -20.27
N GLN A 12 -14.16 17.26 -21.44
CA GLN A 12 -12.86 17.74 -21.94
C GLN A 12 -12.28 18.86 -21.07
N LEU A 13 -13.12 19.79 -20.59
CA LEU A 13 -12.68 20.85 -19.70
C LEU A 13 -12.17 20.30 -18.36
N ALA A 14 -12.92 19.39 -17.74
CA ALA A 14 -12.51 18.72 -16.49
C ALA A 14 -11.17 17.98 -16.66
N SER A 15 -11.02 17.21 -17.74
CA SER A 15 -9.76 16.52 -18.04
C SER A 15 -8.57 17.47 -18.26
N ARG A 16 -8.78 18.63 -18.90
CA ARG A 16 -7.74 19.66 -19.02
C ARG A 16 -7.37 20.26 -17.66
N MET A 17 -8.37 20.64 -16.86
CA MET A 17 -8.12 21.17 -15.51
C MET A 17 -7.35 20.18 -14.64
N GLN A 18 -7.68 18.88 -14.72
CA GLN A 18 -6.93 17.84 -14.02
C GLN A 18 -5.47 17.77 -14.49
N ALA A 19 -5.22 17.84 -15.80
CA ALA A 19 -3.86 17.86 -16.34
C ALA A 19 -3.08 19.11 -15.88
N ASP A 20 -3.71 20.28 -15.89
CA ASP A 20 -3.11 21.54 -15.43
C ASP A 20 -2.70 21.46 -13.94
N TRP A 21 -3.55 20.85 -13.10
CA TRP A 21 -3.22 20.60 -11.69
C TRP A 21 -2.09 19.59 -11.51
N LEU A 22 -2.05 18.53 -12.33
CA LEU A 22 -0.95 17.58 -12.31
C LEU A 22 0.38 18.24 -12.70
N ASP A 23 0.38 19.15 -13.67
CA ASP A 23 1.58 19.92 -14.04
C ASP A 23 2.05 20.84 -12.89
N VAL A 24 1.13 21.38 -12.08
CA VAL A 24 1.50 22.08 -10.84
C VAL A 24 2.20 21.14 -9.87
N ILE A 25 1.67 19.93 -9.67
CA ILE A 25 2.24 18.95 -8.77
C ILE A 25 3.62 18.47 -9.26
N ASP A 26 3.77 18.22 -10.56
CA ASP A 26 5.05 17.82 -11.15
C ASP A 26 6.15 18.86 -10.92
N ARG A 27 5.81 20.16 -11.04
CA ARG A 27 6.73 21.25 -10.67
C ARG A 27 7.08 21.26 -9.19
N LEU A 28 6.15 20.90 -8.30
CA LEU A 28 6.46 20.79 -6.87
C LEU A 28 7.35 19.58 -6.57
N LYS A 29 7.17 18.48 -7.31
CA LYS A 29 7.98 17.26 -7.16
C LYS A 29 9.45 17.46 -7.54
N SER A 30 9.79 18.43 -8.38
CA SER A 30 11.21 18.75 -8.66
C SER A 30 11.97 19.20 -7.41
N ALA A 31 11.31 19.90 -6.49
CA ALA A 31 11.88 20.30 -5.20
C ALA A 31 11.58 19.32 -4.06
N LYS A 32 10.54 18.48 -4.23
CA LYS A 32 10.07 17.52 -3.24
C LYS A 32 9.80 16.16 -3.90
N PRO A 33 10.86 15.44 -4.33
CA PRO A 33 10.71 14.22 -5.13
C PRO A 33 10.00 13.09 -4.39
N TYR A 34 9.90 13.18 -3.07
CA TYR A 34 9.24 12.22 -2.20
C TYR A 34 7.70 12.36 -2.10
N LEU A 35 7.09 13.36 -2.75
CA LEU A 35 5.63 13.49 -2.76
C LEU A 35 5.01 12.46 -3.69
N ASP A 36 4.14 11.61 -3.13
CA ASP A 36 3.28 10.73 -3.90
C ASP A 36 1.95 11.42 -4.24
N VAL A 37 1.31 10.97 -5.30
CA VAL A 37 0.08 11.57 -5.83
C VAL A 37 -0.98 10.49 -5.97
N VAL A 38 -2.09 10.68 -5.30
CA VAL A 38 -3.28 9.84 -5.39
C VAL A 38 -4.43 10.70 -5.93
N LEU A 39 -5.05 10.25 -7.01
CA LEU A 39 -6.17 10.92 -7.67
C LEU A 39 -7.43 10.11 -7.45
N THR A 40 -8.34 10.62 -6.64
CA THR A 40 -9.66 10.02 -6.46
C THR A 40 -10.54 10.25 -7.69
N HIS A 41 -11.19 9.20 -8.15
CA HIS A 41 -12.07 9.22 -9.31
C HIS A 41 -13.39 8.52 -9.01
N ILE A 42 -14.48 9.24 -9.19
CA ILE A 42 -15.84 8.71 -9.09
C ILE A 42 -16.08 7.80 -10.30
N ASP A 43 -16.37 6.52 -10.05
CA ASP A 43 -16.52 5.53 -11.11
C ASP A 43 -17.53 5.98 -12.20
N ASP A 44 -17.06 6.03 -13.44
CA ASP A 44 -17.88 6.28 -14.63
C ASP A 44 -17.97 5.01 -15.51
N ARG A 45 -17.56 3.85 -15.01
CA ARG A 45 -17.56 2.57 -15.75
C ARG A 45 -18.82 1.76 -15.52
N PHE A 46 -19.25 1.62 -14.27
CA PHE A 46 -20.55 1.04 -13.92
C PHE A 46 -21.64 2.10 -13.86
N GLU A 47 -21.29 3.37 -13.64
CA GLU A 47 -22.22 4.50 -13.64
C GLU A 47 -21.94 5.47 -14.80
N PRO A 48 -22.23 5.11 -16.06
CA PRO A 48 -21.89 5.96 -17.22
C PRO A 48 -22.59 7.33 -17.20
N GLY A 49 -23.66 7.50 -16.41
CA GLY A 49 -24.30 8.79 -16.17
C GLY A 49 -23.44 9.79 -15.41
N ILE A 50 -22.49 9.32 -14.59
CA ILE A 50 -21.55 10.15 -13.82
C ILE A 50 -20.69 11.02 -14.75
N ARG A 51 -20.32 10.49 -15.91
CA ARG A 51 -19.59 11.26 -16.93
C ARG A 51 -20.35 12.49 -17.39
N ASP A 52 -21.65 12.35 -17.64
CA ASP A 52 -22.47 13.47 -18.10
C ASP A 52 -22.84 14.41 -16.94
N ALA A 53 -23.03 13.87 -15.74
CA ALA A 53 -23.32 14.67 -14.55
C ALA A 53 -22.12 15.53 -14.11
N LEU A 54 -20.93 14.93 -14.00
CA LEU A 54 -19.76 15.52 -13.35
C LEU A 54 -18.58 15.80 -14.31
N GLY A 55 -18.60 15.26 -15.52
CA GLY A 55 -17.49 15.37 -16.46
C GLY A 55 -16.35 14.37 -16.20
N ALA A 56 -16.53 13.43 -15.28
CA ALA A 56 -15.58 12.36 -14.99
C ALA A 56 -15.47 11.41 -16.19
N ASP A 57 -14.28 11.28 -16.78
CA ASP A 57 -14.05 10.45 -17.97
C ASP A 57 -12.71 9.71 -17.79
N ILE A 58 -12.73 8.57 -17.08
CA ILE A 58 -11.48 7.88 -16.71
C ILE A 58 -10.75 7.34 -17.93
N ALA A 59 -11.48 6.90 -18.94
CA ALA A 59 -10.89 6.41 -20.18
C ALA A 59 -10.02 7.49 -20.85
N ARG A 60 -10.36 8.78 -20.65
CA ARG A 60 -9.59 9.92 -21.14
C ARG A 60 -8.43 10.31 -20.21
N SER A 61 -8.65 10.32 -18.89
CA SER A 61 -7.63 10.80 -17.94
C SER A 61 -6.60 9.73 -17.57
N LEU A 62 -6.96 8.45 -17.57
CA LEU A 62 -6.10 7.35 -17.14
C LEU A 62 -4.69 7.34 -17.78
N PRO A 63 -4.52 7.54 -19.11
CA PRO A 63 -3.18 7.58 -19.70
C PRO A 63 -2.28 8.68 -19.11
N SER A 64 -2.83 9.85 -18.77
CA SER A 64 -2.05 10.96 -18.20
C SER A 64 -1.71 10.74 -16.73
N ILE A 65 -2.56 10.00 -16.01
CA ILE A 65 -2.32 9.55 -14.62
C ILE A 65 -1.17 8.54 -14.60
N GLN A 66 -1.24 7.52 -15.47
CA GLN A 66 -0.23 6.46 -15.55
C GLN A 66 1.13 6.99 -16.04
N ALA A 67 1.15 7.90 -17.02
CA ALA A 67 2.38 8.53 -17.49
C ALA A 67 3.15 9.28 -16.39
N ARG A 68 2.47 9.69 -15.31
CA ARG A 68 3.05 10.37 -14.14
C ARG A 68 3.33 9.42 -12.97
N HIS A 69 3.08 8.12 -13.13
CA HIS A 69 3.14 7.12 -12.06
C HIS A 69 2.32 7.50 -10.82
N SER A 70 1.22 8.24 -11.03
CA SER A 70 0.28 8.60 -9.97
C SER A 70 -0.70 7.45 -9.72
N THR A 71 -1.14 7.28 -8.48
CA THR A 71 -2.17 6.29 -8.15
C THR A 71 -3.54 6.83 -8.54
N LEU A 72 -4.29 6.06 -9.33
CA LEU A 72 -5.72 6.23 -9.47
C LEU A 72 -6.41 5.55 -8.30
N LEU A 73 -7.16 6.29 -7.50
CA LEU A 73 -8.04 5.76 -6.46
C LEU A 73 -9.48 5.79 -6.97
N VAL A 74 -9.99 4.62 -7.34
CA VAL A 74 -11.39 4.48 -7.74
C VAL A 74 -12.25 4.60 -6.48
N GLU A 75 -13.31 5.40 -6.54
CA GLU A 75 -14.31 5.46 -5.48
C GLU A 75 -15.24 4.24 -5.55
N ASP A 76 -15.57 3.65 -4.39
CA ASP A 76 -16.52 2.55 -4.25
C ASP A 76 -17.95 2.97 -4.62
N PRO A 77 -18.49 2.55 -5.78
CA PRO A 77 -19.75 3.05 -6.31
C PRO A 77 -20.95 2.48 -5.55
N ALA A 78 -21.82 3.38 -5.09
CA ALA A 78 -23.01 3.03 -4.30
C ALA A 78 -23.95 2.08 -5.05
N THR A 79 -23.98 2.13 -6.39
CA THR A 79 -24.81 1.23 -7.21
C THR A 79 -24.41 -0.23 -7.14
N LEU A 80 -23.20 -0.55 -6.66
CA LEU A 80 -22.70 -1.94 -6.54
C LEU A 80 -22.69 -2.47 -5.11
N TRP A 81 -23.07 -1.67 -4.11
CA TRP A 81 -23.00 -2.07 -2.70
C TRP A 81 -23.82 -3.32 -2.37
N ASN A 82 -24.90 -3.58 -3.12
CA ASN A 82 -25.73 -4.77 -2.96
C ASN A 82 -25.00 -6.08 -3.31
N LEU A 83 -23.84 -6.03 -3.96
CA LEU A 83 -23.04 -7.21 -4.34
C LEU A 83 -22.08 -7.66 -3.22
N GLY A 84 -22.03 -6.94 -2.09
CA GLY A 84 -21.09 -7.26 -1.01
C GLY A 84 -19.63 -7.17 -1.47
N PRO A 85 -18.73 -8.07 -1.02
CA PRO A 85 -17.32 -8.12 -1.42
C PRO A 85 -17.08 -8.29 -2.92
N GLU A 86 -17.88 -9.12 -3.61
CA GLU A 86 -17.70 -9.44 -5.04
C GLU A 86 -17.70 -8.21 -5.96
N ARG A 87 -18.18 -7.05 -5.48
CA ARG A 87 -18.09 -5.81 -6.25
C ARG A 87 -16.65 -5.48 -6.63
N TYR A 88 -15.67 -5.70 -5.76
CA TYR A 88 -14.29 -5.27 -6.03
C TYR A 88 -13.64 -6.05 -7.17
N SER A 89 -13.86 -7.36 -7.26
CA SER A 89 -13.35 -8.14 -8.41
C SER A 89 -14.05 -7.78 -9.72
N LYS A 90 -15.34 -7.45 -9.68
CA LYS A 90 -16.08 -6.91 -10.84
C LYS A 90 -15.56 -5.54 -11.26
N LEU A 91 -15.33 -4.63 -10.30
CA LEU A 91 -14.71 -3.33 -10.53
C LEU A 91 -13.33 -3.48 -11.17
N ALA A 92 -12.45 -4.29 -10.57
CA ALA A 92 -11.13 -4.56 -11.10
C ALA A 92 -11.19 -5.18 -12.50
N GLN A 93 -12.20 -6.01 -12.82
CA GLN A 93 -12.41 -6.50 -14.18
C GLN A 93 -12.71 -5.39 -15.18
N LYS A 94 -13.55 -4.41 -14.82
CA LYS A 94 -13.82 -3.27 -15.72
C LYS A 94 -12.63 -2.35 -15.91
N TYR A 95 -11.85 -2.11 -14.86
CA TYR A 95 -10.63 -1.31 -14.99
C TYR A 95 -9.54 -2.04 -15.79
N ARG A 96 -9.49 -3.39 -15.76
CA ARG A 96 -8.63 -4.19 -16.65
C ARG A 96 -8.93 -4.00 -18.14
N GLU A 97 -10.16 -3.63 -18.51
CA GLU A 97 -10.50 -3.32 -19.90
C GLU A 97 -9.83 -2.02 -20.39
N LEU A 98 -9.43 -1.12 -19.47
CA LEU A 98 -8.83 0.18 -19.80
C LEU A 98 -7.30 0.14 -19.82
N THR A 99 -6.68 -0.67 -18.97
CA THR A 99 -5.22 -0.79 -18.89
C THR A 99 -4.78 -2.18 -18.43
N PRO A 100 -3.72 -2.75 -19.04
CA PRO A 100 -3.09 -3.97 -18.54
C PRO A 100 -2.26 -3.72 -17.27
N ASP A 101 -1.68 -2.53 -17.10
CA ASP A 101 -0.91 -2.17 -15.89
C ASP A 101 -1.84 -1.71 -14.77
N ARG A 102 -1.81 -2.45 -13.66
CA ARG A 102 -2.66 -2.25 -12.47
C ARG A 102 -1.88 -1.78 -11.25
N SER A 103 -0.56 -1.64 -11.37
CA SER A 103 0.32 -1.33 -10.23
C SER A 103 0.00 0.00 -9.55
N HIS A 104 -0.76 0.86 -10.24
CA HIS A 104 -1.19 2.17 -9.78
C HIS A 104 -2.71 2.35 -9.73
N ILE A 105 -3.49 1.26 -9.70
CA ILE A 105 -4.94 1.31 -9.49
C ILE A 105 -5.26 0.83 -8.07
N ALA A 106 -5.91 1.71 -7.33
CA ALA A 106 -6.37 1.55 -5.97
C ALA A 106 -7.90 1.68 -5.92
N ILE A 107 -8.48 1.24 -4.82
CA ILE A 107 -9.91 1.36 -4.50
C ILE A 107 -10.04 1.91 -3.10
N ASP A 108 -11.00 2.80 -2.86
CA ASP A 108 -11.42 3.10 -1.49
C ASP A 108 -12.55 2.16 -1.07
N ILE A 109 -12.77 2.03 0.24
CA ILE A 109 -13.95 1.34 0.76
C ILE A 109 -14.78 2.34 1.54
N ASN A 110 -15.98 2.58 1.05
CA ASN A 110 -16.96 3.44 1.70
C ASN A 110 -17.62 2.71 2.86
N VAL A 111 -17.09 2.91 4.07
CA VAL A 111 -17.67 2.40 5.32
C VAL A 111 -18.58 3.48 5.93
N VAL A 112 -19.85 3.51 5.50
CA VAL A 112 -20.79 4.58 5.86
C VAL A 112 -22.07 4.03 6.48
N GLU A 113 -22.80 4.91 7.17
CA GLU A 113 -24.12 4.55 7.66
C GLU A 113 -25.09 4.27 6.51
N ARG A 114 -25.77 3.14 6.60
CA ARG A 114 -26.72 2.68 5.61
C ARG A 114 -28.05 3.40 5.82
N TYR A 115 -28.54 4.01 4.75
CA TYR A 115 -29.87 4.62 4.73
C TYR A 115 -31.00 3.59 4.85
N GLN A 116 -30.73 2.33 4.50
CA GLN A 116 -31.72 1.25 4.51
C GLN A 116 -31.59 0.41 5.79
N GLU A 117 -32.71 0.15 6.46
CA GLU A 117 -32.84 -0.67 7.67
C GLU A 117 -32.92 -2.19 7.36
N VAL A 118 -32.38 -2.63 6.21
CA VAL A 118 -32.50 -4.01 5.73
C VAL A 118 -31.26 -4.86 6.02
N TYR A 119 -30.22 -4.26 6.58
CA TYR A 119 -28.95 -4.92 6.88
C TYR A 119 -28.81 -5.20 8.38
N PRO A 120 -28.12 -6.29 8.79
CA PRO A 120 -27.95 -6.64 10.20
C PRO A 120 -27.23 -5.55 11.03
N THR A 121 -26.37 -4.76 10.39
CA THR A 121 -25.63 -3.66 11.00
C THR A 121 -25.86 -2.36 10.22
N LYS A 122 -25.86 -1.24 10.95
CA LYS A 122 -26.04 0.10 10.37
C LYS A 122 -24.86 0.54 9.49
N LYS A 123 -23.69 -0.07 9.69
CA LYS A 123 -22.42 0.20 9.03
C LYS A 123 -21.68 -1.12 8.81
N GLN A 124 -20.82 -1.21 7.79
CA GLN A 124 -19.95 -2.36 7.56
C GLN A 124 -18.99 -2.50 8.75
N THR A 125 -19.00 -3.65 9.42
CA THR A 125 -18.15 -3.97 10.58
C THR A 125 -17.99 -5.48 10.71
N GLY A 126 -17.02 -5.94 11.52
CA GLY A 126 -16.76 -7.35 11.73
C GLY A 126 -16.45 -8.08 10.43
N VAL A 127 -16.93 -9.33 10.31
CA VAL A 127 -16.66 -10.19 9.14
C VAL A 127 -17.02 -9.52 7.82
N GLU A 128 -18.10 -8.74 7.77
CA GLU A 128 -18.47 -8.02 6.54
C GLU A 128 -17.36 -7.06 6.09
N LEU A 129 -16.86 -6.21 6.99
CA LEU A 129 -15.77 -5.29 6.68
C LEU A 129 -14.50 -6.05 6.29
N LEU A 130 -14.17 -7.12 6.99
CA LEU A 130 -12.97 -7.91 6.73
C LEU A 130 -13.04 -8.59 5.35
N GLU A 131 -14.18 -9.12 4.95
CA GLU A 131 -14.35 -9.68 3.59
C GLU A 131 -14.28 -8.60 2.51
N LEU A 132 -14.83 -7.41 2.77
CA LEU A 132 -14.69 -6.27 1.84
C LEU A 132 -13.23 -5.89 1.63
N VAL A 133 -12.46 -5.78 2.73
CA VAL A 133 -11.03 -5.46 2.68
C VAL A 133 -10.24 -6.57 1.97
N HIS A 134 -10.54 -7.84 2.26
CA HIS A 134 -9.86 -8.97 1.63
C HIS A 134 -10.07 -9.00 0.12
N GLU A 135 -11.32 -8.91 -0.34
CA GLU A 135 -11.64 -8.96 -1.77
C GLU A 135 -11.12 -7.72 -2.52
N ALA A 136 -11.12 -6.55 -1.87
CA ALA A 136 -10.50 -5.34 -2.40
C ALA A 136 -8.98 -5.51 -2.56
N ALA A 137 -8.29 -6.02 -1.53
CA ALA A 137 -6.84 -6.25 -1.56
C ALA A 137 -6.43 -7.36 -2.55
N ALA A 138 -7.29 -8.35 -2.77
CA ALA A 138 -7.09 -9.35 -3.83
C ALA A 138 -7.26 -8.77 -5.25
N SER A 139 -8.03 -7.69 -5.39
CA SER A 139 -8.44 -7.11 -6.67
C SER A 139 -7.60 -5.91 -7.12
N PHE A 140 -7.10 -5.12 -6.18
CA PHE A 140 -6.40 -3.84 -6.39
C PHE A 140 -5.04 -3.82 -5.71
N SER A 141 -4.14 -2.95 -6.20
CA SER A 141 -2.78 -2.81 -5.63
C SER A 141 -2.76 -2.09 -4.28
N HIS A 142 -3.77 -1.28 -4.00
CA HIS A 142 -3.89 -0.54 -2.75
C HIS A 142 -5.36 -0.42 -2.37
N VAL A 143 -5.63 -0.49 -1.07
CA VAL A 143 -6.97 -0.28 -0.49
C VAL A 143 -6.90 0.91 0.44
N ALA A 144 -7.76 1.91 0.20
CA ALA A 144 -7.87 3.08 1.07
C ALA A 144 -9.08 2.93 2.01
N LEU A 145 -8.87 3.21 3.29
CA LEU A 145 -9.91 3.22 4.32
C LEU A 145 -9.95 4.59 5.00
N TYR A 146 -11.14 5.12 5.21
CA TYR A 146 -11.34 6.40 5.89
C TYR A 146 -11.32 6.21 7.41
N PHE A 147 -10.16 6.35 8.04
CA PHE A 147 -9.89 5.83 9.39
C PHE A 147 -10.64 6.54 10.55
N GLU A 148 -10.72 7.87 10.60
CA GLU A 148 -11.05 8.56 11.87
C GLU A 148 -12.53 8.48 12.32
N ASN A 149 -13.47 8.30 11.40
CA ASN A 149 -14.91 8.22 11.73
C ASN A 149 -15.62 6.97 11.17
N SER A 150 -14.95 6.25 10.25
CA SER A 150 -15.60 5.20 9.47
C SER A 150 -15.32 3.80 10.01
N LEU A 151 -14.31 3.60 10.84
CA LEU A 151 -13.95 2.26 11.33
C LEU A 151 -14.27 2.12 12.82
N GLU A 152 -14.88 1.00 13.20
CA GLU A 152 -15.05 0.63 14.60
C GLU A 152 -13.72 0.16 15.18
N LYS A 153 -13.47 0.42 16.47
CA LYS A 153 -12.17 0.13 17.12
C LYS A 153 -11.85 -1.35 17.14
N GLU A 154 -12.88 -2.17 17.25
CA GLU A 154 -12.85 -3.62 17.33
C GLU A 154 -12.31 -4.24 16.04
N ASP A 155 -12.50 -3.57 14.90
CA ASP A 155 -12.08 -4.07 13.59
C ASP A 155 -10.60 -3.77 13.29
N LEU A 156 -10.04 -2.72 13.89
CA LEU A 156 -8.74 -2.15 13.49
C LEU A 156 -7.58 -3.16 13.49
N ASN A 157 -7.51 -4.02 14.51
CA ASN A 157 -6.42 -4.98 14.66
C ASN A 157 -6.51 -6.14 13.65
N LEU A 158 -7.68 -6.34 13.03
CA LEU A 158 -7.91 -7.42 12.07
C LEU A 158 -7.75 -6.96 10.62
N LEU A 159 -7.79 -5.65 10.34
CA LEU A 159 -7.65 -5.10 8.98
C LEU A 159 -6.35 -5.54 8.27
N PRO A 160 -5.16 -5.53 8.91
CA PRO A 160 -3.95 -5.98 8.24
C PRO A 160 -4.00 -7.47 7.88
N ALA A 161 -4.62 -8.28 8.73
CA ALA A 161 -4.81 -9.71 8.46
C ALA A 161 -5.84 -9.94 7.35
N ALA A 162 -6.93 -9.15 7.29
CA ALA A 162 -7.91 -9.23 6.22
C ALA A 162 -7.33 -8.82 4.86
N ALA A 163 -6.47 -7.80 4.84
CA ALA A 163 -5.83 -7.31 3.61
C ALA A 163 -4.78 -8.25 3.04
N THR A 164 -4.34 -9.29 3.79
CA THR A 164 -3.31 -10.20 3.29
C THR A 164 -3.85 -11.13 2.21
N THR A 165 -3.07 -11.29 1.15
CA THR A 165 -3.28 -12.31 0.09
C THR A 165 -2.20 -13.39 0.14
N ALA A 166 -1.34 -13.35 1.16
CA ALA A 166 -0.25 -14.28 1.34
C ALA A 166 -0.76 -15.71 1.59
N LYS A 167 -0.09 -16.68 0.97
CA LYS A 167 -0.28 -18.10 1.23
C LYS A 167 0.81 -18.59 2.15
N THR A 168 0.44 -19.31 3.20
CA THR A 168 1.39 -19.93 4.11
C THR A 168 1.22 -21.45 4.10
N THR A 169 2.33 -22.17 4.30
CA THR A 169 2.33 -23.62 4.44
C THR A 169 3.33 -23.98 5.54
N GLN A 170 2.89 -24.81 6.48
CA GLN A 170 3.74 -25.30 7.55
C GLN A 170 4.43 -26.59 7.09
N ASN A 171 5.74 -26.53 6.81
CA ASN A 171 6.53 -27.64 6.27
C ASN A 171 7.15 -28.54 7.38
N GLY A 172 7.03 -28.13 8.64
CA GLY A 172 7.54 -28.82 9.82
C GLY A 172 7.06 -28.13 11.11
N LEU A 173 7.54 -28.56 12.28
CA LEU A 173 7.10 -27.96 13.56
C LEU A 173 7.35 -26.44 13.61
N ASP A 174 8.51 -26.00 13.15
CA ASP A 174 8.94 -24.60 13.22
C ASP A 174 9.33 -24.02 11.84
N GLU A 175 8.89 -24.62 10.74
CA GLU A 175 9.21 -24.15 9.38
C GLU A 175 7.96 -23.63 8.68
N ILE A 176 8.00 -22.37 8.24
CA ILE A 176 6.89 -21.71 7.53
C ILE A 176 7.37 -21.32 6.14
N GLN A 177 6.72 -21.86 5.12
CA GLN A 177 6.83 -21.36 3.76
C GLN A 177 5.76 -20.27 3.55
N VAL A 178 6.17 -19.13 3.01
CA VAL A 178 5.26 -18.03 2.64
C VAL A 178 5.40 -17.72 1.16
N GLU A 179 4.28 -17.41 0.51
CA GLU A 179 4.22 -16.92 -0.86
C GLU A 179 3.28 -15.71 -0.90
N ALA A 180 3.82 -14.54 -1.21
CA ALA A 180 3.07 -13.29 -1.26
C ALA A 180 3.53 -12.41 -2.43
N SER A 181 2.62 -11.64 -3.04
CA SER A 181 2.97 -10.68 -4.10
C SER A 181 3.60 -9.40 -3.56
N GLU A 182 3.49 -9.16 -2.25
CA GLU A 182 3.90 -7.95 -1.55
C GLU A 182 4.62 -8.33 -0.25
N PRO A 183 5.44 -7.44 0.34
CA PRO A 183 6.01 -7.68 1.66
C PRO A 183 4.92 -8.03 2.67
N THR A 184 5.14 -9.08 3.46
CA THR A 184 4.12 -9.61 4.37
C THR A 184 4.68 -9.87 5.74
N ARG A 185 3.90 -9.51 6.76
CA ARG A 185 4.24 -9.76 8.16
C ARG A 185 3.71 -11.12 8.57
N LEU A 186 4.59 -11.96 9.13
CA LEU A 186 4.22 -13.24 9.72
C LEU A 186 4.39 -13.19 11.23
N ALA A 187 3.46 -13.81 11.96
CA ALA A 187 3.61 -14.04 13.38
C ALA A 187 4.83 -14.95 13.60
N TRP A 188 5.83 -14.45 14.33
CA TRP A 188 7.09 -15.16 14.54
C TRP A 188 7.75 -14.67 15.83
N ARG A 189 8.28 -15.59 16.64
CA ARG A 189 8.96 -15.26 17.90
C ARG A 189 10.37 -15.80 17.90
N GLY A 190 11.29 -14.94 18.32
CA GLY A 190 12.71 -15.27 18.39
C GLY A 190 13.43 -15.11 17.04
N PRO A 191 14.72 -15.47 16.99
CA PRO A 191 15.55 -15.23 15.82
C PRO A 191 15.10 -16.08 14.63
N VAL A 192 15.25 -15.53 13.42
CA VAL A 192 14.73 -16.14 12.18
C VAL A 192 15.74 -16.06 11.06
N GLU A 193 15.77 -17.12 10.26
CA GLU A 193 16.40 -17.16 8.95
C GLU A 193 15.32 -17.14 7.87
N ILE A 194 15.53 -16.32 6.84
CA ILE A 194 14.77 -16.37 5.59
C ILE A 194 15.71 -16.88 4.50
N ASP A 195 15.34 -17.99 3.88
CA ASP A 195 16.13 -18.65 2.83
C ASP A 195 17.59 -18.93 3.25
N GLY A 196 17.78 -19.30 4.53
CA GLY A 196 19.09 -19.60 5.12
C GLY A 196 19.93 -18.38 5.48
N LYS A 197 19.37 -17.16 5.43
CA LYS A 197 20.04 -15.93 5.85
C LYS A 197 19.40 -15.38 7.11
N LEU A 198 20.22 -15.04 8.08
CA LEU A 198 19.77 -14.40 9.31
C LEU A 198 19.08 -13.06 8.98
N TRP A 199 17.83 -12.89 9.42
CA TRP A 199 16.97 -11.82 8.93
C TRP A 199 16.79 -10.68 9.94
N PRO A 200 17.01 -9.41 9.55
CA PRO A 200 16.97 -8.29 10.49
C PRO A 200 15.63 -7.56 10.62
N LEU A 201 14.68 -7.78 9.70
CA LEU A 201 13.39 -7.09 9.71
C LEU A 201 12.38 -7.87 10.56
N GLN A 202 12.43 -7.65 11.86
CA GLN A 202 11.62 -8.35 12.85
C GLN A 202 11.42 -7.50 14.10
N ASN A 203 10.32 -7.78 14.81
CA ASN A 203 10.07 -7.30 16.16
C ASN A 203 9.83 -8.49 17.10
N ALA A 204 9.29 -8.24 18.30
CA ALA A 204 9.13 -9.28 19.32
C ALA A 204 8.17 -10.42 18.90
N ASP A 205 7.19 -10.12 18.04
CA ASP A 205 6.09 -11.03 17.73
C ASP A 205 5.91 -11.27 16.22
N SER A 206 6.73 -10.65 15.37
CA SER A 206 6.61 -10.80 13.93
C SER A 206 7.90 -10.59 13.16
N VAL A 207 7.92 -11.13 11.94
CA VAL A 207 8.94 -10.93 10.93
C VAL A 207 8.30 -10.36 9.67
N LEU A 208 8.97 -9.40 9.02
CA LEU A 208 8.57 -8.87 7.72
C LEU A 208 9.33 -9.63 6.62
N ALA A 209 8.64 -10.51 5.90
CA ALA A 209 9.17 -11.22 4.75
C ALA A 209 9.03 -10.34 3.49
N PRO A 210 10.02 -10.39 2.57
CA PRO A 210 9.90 -9.72 1.28
C PRO A 210 8.83 -10.38 0.40
N ALA A 211 8.43 -9.68 -0.65
CA ALA A 211 7.55 -10.24 -1.67
C ALA A 211 8.23 -11.41 -2.40
N GLY A 212 7.47 -12.46 -2.69
CA GLY A 212 7.95 -13.67 -3.33
C GLY A 212 7.64 -14.91 -2.51
N LYS A 213 8.35 -15.99 -2.83
CA LYS A 213 8.26 -17.28 -2.15
C LYS A 213 9.49 -17.46 -1.27
N HIS A 214 9.27 -17.57 0.03
CA HIS A 214 10.33 -17.57 1.04
C HIS A 214 10.10 -18.66 2.08
N LEU A 215 11.21 -19.13 2.66
CA LEU A 215 11.19 -20.14 3.70
C LEU A 215 11.78 -19.61 5.00
N LEU A 216 10.95 -19.61 6.04
CA LEU A 216 11.29 -19.14 7.37
C LEU A 216 11.67 -20.33 8.26
N ARG A 217 12.79 -20.20 8.96
CA ARG A 217 13.27 -21.17 9.95
C ARG A 217 13.78 -20.49 11.23
N PRO A 218 13.75 -21.16 12.39
CA PRO A 218 14.35 -20.64 13.59
C PRO A 218 15.85 -20.51 13.43
N ALA A 219 16.39 -19.40 13.91
CA ALA A 219 17.83 -19.19 13.97
C ALA A 219 18.31 -19.25 15.42
N VAL A 220 19.56 -19.69 15.62
CA VAL A 220 20.22 -19.64 16.93
C VAL A 220 20.90 -18.30 17.15
N ALA A 221 21.50 -17.75 16.09
CA ALA A 221 22.17 -16.45 16.13
C ALA A 221 21.16 -15.31 16.15
N ARG A 222 21.54 -14.18 16.75
CA ARG A 222 20.76 -12.93 16.73
C ARG A 222 21.46 -11.90 15.85
N VAL A 223 20.67 -11.13 15.11
CA VAL A 223 21.19 -9.96 14.39
C VAL A 223 21.63 -8.89 15.41
N PRO A 224 22.71 -8.14 15.15
CA PRO A 224 23.16 -7.06 16.02
C PRO A 224 22.26 -5.81 15.94
N VAL A 225 21.53 -5.64 14.84
CA VAL A 225 20.61 -4.55 14.58
C VAL A 225 19.31 -5.12 14.02
N THR A 226 18.18 -4.64 14.51
CA THR A 226 16.84 -4.99 14.02
C THR A 226 16.10 -3.77 13.49
N ILE A 227 15.32 -3.97 12.43
CA ILE A 227 14.31 -3.02 11.95
C ILE A 227 12.96 -3.61 12.33
N SER A 228 12.24 -2.96 13.25
CA SER A 228 10.97 -3.44 13.78
C SER A 228 9.81 -3.25 12.82
N ASP A 229 9.91 -2.22 11.98
CA ASP A 229 8.94 -1.94 10.93
C ASP A 229 9.54 -1.21 9.72
N PHE A 230 8.96 -1.42 8.55
CA PHE A 230 9.37 -0.81 7.29
C PHE A 230 8.21 -0.73 6.30
N ASN A 231 7.94 0.44 5.74
CA ASN A 231 6.83 0.65 4.79
C ASN A 231 7.24 0.55 3.31
N GLY A 232 8.52 0.36 3.00
CA GLY A 232 9.00 0.21 1.62
C GLY A 232 9.01 -1.26 1.17
N ASP A 233 9.13 -1.48 -0.13
CA ASP A 233 9.28 -2.82 -0.69
C ASP A 233 10.69 -3.33 -0.44
N VAL A 234 10.81 -4.30 0.48
CA VAL A 234 12.07 -4.96 0.80
C VAL A 234 12.48 -5.87 -0.36
N ARG A 235 13.64 -5.62 -0.96
CA ARG A 235 14.20 -6.45 -2.04
C ARG A 235 15.17 -7.49 -1.50
N SER A 236 16.00 -7.11 -0.55
CA SER A 236 16.92 -8.00 0.15
C SER A 236 17.40 -7.38 1.44
N ALA A 237 17.74 -8.22 2.42
CA ALA A 237 18.46 -7.80 3.61
C ALA A 237 19.61 -8.77 3.91
N ALA A 238 20.72 -8.22 4.42
CA ALA A 238 21.86 -8.98 4.89
C ALA A 238 22.32 -8.43 6.23
N SER A 239 22.74 -9.32 7.13
CA SER A 239 23.31 -8.94 8.42
C SER A 239 24.80 -9.28 8.46
N SER A 240 25.61 -8.36 8.97
CA SER A 240 26.99 -8.60 9.38
C SER A 240 27.07 -8.57 10.92
N ALA A 241 28.29 -8.62 11.47
CA ALA A 241 28.51 -8.48 12.92
C ALA A 241 28.29 -7.05 13.44
N GLN A 242 28.37 -6.04 12.57
CA GLN A 242 28.31 -4.61 12.96
C GLN A 242 27.24 -3.81 12.23
N SER A 243 26.63 -4.37 11.19
CA SER A 243 25.67 -3.65 10.37
C SER A 243 24.60 -4.57 9.80
N ILE A 244 23.52 -3.95 9.33
CA ILE A 244 22.61 -4.58 8.38
C ILE A 244 22.63 -3.76 7.10
N GLU A 245 22.53 -4.43 5.95
CA GLU A 245 22.35 -3.82 4.64
C GLU A 245 20.96 -4.19 4.13
N LEU A 246 20.16 -3.19 3.76
CA LEU A 246 18.80 -3.31 3.29
C LEU A 246 18.69 -2.68 1.90
N SER A 247 18.33 -3.46 0.89
CA SER A 247 17.93 -2.94 -0.42
C SER A 247 16.41 -2.82 -0.46
N TYR A 248 15.90 -1.65 -0.88
CA TYR A 248 14.47 -1.40 -0.98
C TYR A 248 14.09 -0.58 -2.20
N SER A 249 12.79 -0.60 -2.52
CA SER A 249 12.14 0.39 -3.38
C SER A 249 10.96 1.04 -2.66
N SER A 250 10.78 2.35 -2.79
CA SER A 250 9.61 3.05 -2.26
C SER A 250 9.17 4.18 -3.19
N ARG A 251 7.87 4.34 -3.39
CA ARG A 251 7.29 5.43 -4.19
C ARG A 251 7.33 6.78 -3.49
N SER A 252 7.27 6.76 -2.16
CA SER A 252 7.35 7.92 -1.29
C SER A 252 8.51 7.74 -0.32
N ARG A 253 8.63 8.58 0.72
CA ARG A 253 9.65 8.34 1.74
C ARG A 253 9.43 6.98 2.38
N ALA A 254 10.49 6.19 2.43
CA ALA A 254 10.50 5.01 3.26
C ALA A 254 10.61 5.43 4.73
N VAL A 255 9.98 4.69 5.62
CA VAL A 255 10.05 4.86 7.07
C VAL A 255 10.57 3.56 7.64
N ALA A 256 11.75 3.61 8.26
CA ALA A 256 12.30 2.49 9.01
C ALA A 256 12.12 2.75 10.49
N VAL A 257 11.46 1.83 11.20
CA VAL A 257 11.39 1.85 12.66
C VAL A 257 12.49 0.93 13.19
N LEU A 258 13.39 1.50 13.99
CA LEU A 258 14.50 0.80 14.60
C LEU A 258 14.01 -0.07 15.75
N GLY A 259 14.36 -1.35 15.72
CA GLY A 259 14.15 -2.28 16.84
C GLY A 259 15.37 -2.35 17.77
N SER A 260 16.51 -1.81 17.35
CA SER A 260 17.77 -1.73 18.10
C SER A 260 18.45 -0.39 17.84
N PRO A 261 19.26 0.15 18.79
CA PRO A 261 20.04 1.36 18.55
C PRO A 261 21.04 1.19 17.40
N VAL A 262 21.24 2.27 16.63
CA VAL A 262 22.23 2.35 15.54
C VAL A 262 23.06 3.62 15.71
N SER A 263 24.37 3.55 15.51
CA SER A 263 25.30 4.68 15.62
C SER A 263 25.32 5.58 14.39
N SER A 264 24.96 5.03 13.23
CA SER A 264 24.87 5.78 11.98
C SER A 264 24.07 5.02 10.92
N VAL A 265 23.60 5.76 9.92
CA VAL A 265 22.97 5.22 8.73
C VAL A 265 23.61 5.82 7.50
N GLU A 266 23.90 4.96 6.53
CA GLU A 266 24.37 5.34 5.20
C GLU A 266 23.32 4.95 4.17
N VAL A 267 23.13 5.80 3.15
CA VAL A 267 22.27 5.54 2.00
C VAL A 267 23.14 5.60 0.76
N ASP A 268 23.14 4.53 -0.02
CA ASP A 268 23.97 4.35 -1.22
C ASP A 268 25.47 4.62 -0.97
N GLY A 269 25.95 4.21 0.22
CA GLY A 269 27.33 4.40 0.68
C GLY A 269 27.68 5.82 1.13
N ALA A 270 26.71 6.74 1.16
CA ALA A 270 26.91 8.11 1.66
C ALA A 270 26.35 8.27 3.08
N PRO A 271 27.04 9.00 3.98
CA PRO A 271 26.51 9.33 5.30
C PRO A 271 25.16 10.03 5.21
N PHE A 272 24.13 9.47 5.87
CA PHE A 272 22.76 9.98 5.80
C PHE A 272 22.25 10.48 7.15
N TRP A 273 22.47 9.71 8.21
CA TRP A 273 21.97 10.05 9.54
C TRP A 273 22.90 9.57 10.65
N LYS A 274 22.91 10.30 11.77
CA LYS A 274 23.54 9.93 13.04
C LYS A 274 22.65 10.39 14.19
N PRO A 275 22.57 9.63 15.30
CA PRO A 275 21.77 10.02 16.45
C PRO A 275 22.36 11.29 17.07
N ALA A 276 21.51 12.29 17.30
CA ALA A 276 21.89 13.43 18.13
C ALA A 276 21.81 13.04 19.62
N PRO A 277 22.54 13.71 20.54
CA PRO A 277 22.58 13.35 21.97
C PRO A 277 21.22 13.33 22.72
N LYS A 278 20.15 13.82 22.09
CA LYS A 278 18.78 13.83 22.63
C LYS A 278 17.75 13.25 21.64
N ASP A 279 18.21 12.71 20.51
CA ASP A 279 17.34 12.11 19.51
C ASP A 279 17.15 10.62 19.82
N ASN A 280 16.01 10.31 20.44
CA ASN A 280 15.55 8.96 20.66
C ASN A 280 14.48 8.57 19.63
N SER A 281 14.39 9.26 18.48
CA SER A 281 13.40 8.93 17.46
C SER A 281 13.58 7.47 17.05
N PRO A 282 12.57 6.60 17.28
CA PRO A 282 12.66 5.21 16.88
C PRO A 282 12.48 5.06 15.36
N SER A 283 12.20 6.15 14.62
CA SER A 283 11.93 6.11 13.19
C SER A 283 12.85 7.03 12.38
N LEU A 284 13.24 6.54 11.21
CA LEU A 284 14.07 7.24 10.23
C LEU A 284 13.29 7.38 8.92
N LEU A 285 13.28 8.60 8.38
CA LEU A 285 12.71 8.89 7.05
C LEU A 285 13.80 8.74 6.00
N LEU A 286 13.71 7.68 5.21
CA LEU A 286 14.63 7.35 4.12
C LEU A 286 14.12 7.92 2.78
N PRO A 287 15.01 8.11 1.79
CA PRO A 287 14.63 8.64 0.49
C PRO A 287 13.58 7.78 -0.25
N ALA A 288 12.83 8.42 -1.14
CA ALA A 288 12.00 7.72 -2.13
C ALA A 288 12.86 7.26 -3.30
N GLY A 289 12.50 6.14 -3.92
CA GLY A 289 13.26 5.52 -5.02
C GLY A 289 13.78 4.15 -4.64
N GLN A 290 14.83 3.71 -5.35
CA GLN A 290 15.54 2.46 -5.08
C GLN A 290 16.86 2.80 -4.40
N HIS A 291 17.11 2.22 -3.24
CA HIS A 291 18.29 2.52 -2.44
C HIS A 291 18.82 1.28 -1.72
N VAL A 292 20.09 1.35 -1.37
CA VAL A 292 20.74 0.43 -0.42
C VAL A 292 21.07 1.21 0.84
N VAL A 293 20.64 0.70 1.99
CA VAL A 293 20.81 1.37 3.29
C VAL A 293 21.56 0.49 4.25
N ALA A 294 22.65 1.03 4.79
CA ALA A 294 23.42 0.38 5.83
C ALA A 294 23.05 1.00 7.19
N PHE A 295 22.56 0.18 8.11
CA PHE A 295 22.36 0.58 9.51
C PHE A 295 23.51 0.01 10.33
N ILE A 296 24.30 0.89 10.92
CA ILE A 296 25.57 0.56 11.57
C ILE A 296 25.40 0.69 13.08
N ARG A 297 25.89 -0.30 13.82
CA ARG A 297 25.83 -0.34 15.28
C ARG A 297 26.72 0.70 15.94
#